data_AF-A0A4Q6XUW9-F1
#
_entry.id   AF-A0A4Q6XUW9-F1
#
_cell.length_a   1.000
_cell.length_b   1.000
_cell.length_c   1.000
_cell.angle_alpha   90.00
_cell.angle_beta   90.00
_cell.angle_gamma   90.00
#
_symmetry.space_group_name_H-M   'P 1'
#
loop_
_entity.id
_entity.type
_entity.pdbx_description
1 polymer ?
#
loop_
_entity_poly.entity_id
_entity_poly.type
_entity_poly.pdbx_seq_one_letter_code
_entity_poly.pdbx_strand_id
1 'polypeptide(L)' 'MVFKKDIYNADYLESLGLNIRQMKAVLFAKEKGKITNSDYQTLNSISRETATRDIKELVYKKMFKSSGVKGAGAYYILN' A
#
# COMPACT_ATOMS: atom_id res chain seq x y z
N MET A 1 5.91 -16.89 23.44
CA MET A 1 6.17 -15.78 22.50
C MET A 1 5.17 -15.93 21.37
N VAL A 2 4.20 -15.02 21.26
CA VAL A 2 3.10 -15.18 20.28
C VAL A 2 3.64 -14.79 18.91
N PHE A 3 3.99 -15.77 18.10
CA PHE A 3 4.14 -15.59 16.66
C PHE A 3 2.78 -15.20 16.11
N LYS A 4 2.50 -13.89 16.00
CA LYS A 4 1.41 -13.41 15.15
C LYS A 4 1.78 -13.85 13.74
N LYS A 5 1.11 -14.89 13.26
CA LYS A 5 1.20 -15.42 11.90
C LYS A 5 1.25 -14.23 10.94
N ASP A 6 2.43 -13.97 10.39
CA ASP A 6 2.64 -12.76 9.62
C ASP A 6 1.97 -12.94 8.26
N ILE A 7 0.68 -12.55 8.19
CA ILE A 7 -0.17 -12.78 7.03
C ILE A 7 0.27 -11.99 5.80
N TYR A 8 1.16 -11.02 5.96
CA TYR A 8 1.71 -10.21 4.87
C TYR A 8 3.21 -10.48 4.74
N ASN A 9 3.56 -11.71 4.36
CA ASN A 9 4.89 -12.04 3.86
C ASN A 9 4.93 -11.84 2.32
N ALA A 10 6.14 -11.76 1.75
CA ALA A 10 6.32 -11.47 0.33
C ALA A 10 5.59 -12.48 -0.56
N ASP A 11 5.70 -13.77 -0.25
CA ASP A 11 5.10 -14.86 -1.03
C ASP A 11 3.57 -14.77 -1.07
N TYR A 12 2.93 -14.44 0.06
CA TYR A 12 1.47 -14.24 0.10
C TYR A 12 1.05 -13.04 -0.76
N LEU A 13 1.76 -11.92 -0.65
CA LEU A 13 1.44 -10.72 -1.43
C LEU A 13 1.67 -10.94 -2.94
N GLU A 14 2.70 -11.70 -3.31
CA GLU A 14 2.95 -12.12 -4.68
C GLU A 14 1.83 -13.04 -5.19
N SER A 15 1.35 -13.98 -4.35
CA SER A 15 0.21 -14.85 -4.70
C SER A 15 -1.09 -14.09 -4.98
N LEU A 16 -1.23 -12.86 -4.45
CA LEU A 16 -2.34 -11.94 -4.72
C LEU A 16 -2.17 -11.13 -6.01
N GLY A 17 -1.10 -11.41 -6.77
CA GLY A 17 -0.74 -10.72 -7.99
C GLY A 17 -0.34 -9.26 -7.75
N LEU A 18 0.28 -8.97 -6.60
CA LEU A 18 0.87 -7.66 -6.33
C LEU A 18 2.29 -7.59 -6.87
N ASN A 19 2.62 -6.49 -7.53
CA ASN A 19 4.00 -6.24 -7.95
C ASN A 19 4.86 -5.74 -6.77
N ILE A 20 6.18 -5.71 -6.96
CA ILE A 20 7.14 -5.30 -5.92
C ILE A 20 6.82 -3.94 -5.30
N ARG A 21 6.38 -2.95 -6.08
CA ARG A 21 6.04 -1.61 -5.56
C ARG A 21 4.81 -1.64 -4.66
N GLN A 22 3.81 -2.42 -5.06
CA GLN A 22 2.59 -2.65 -4.31
C GLN A 22 2.84 -3.41 -3.01
N MET A 23 3.68 -4.45 -3.06
CA MET A 23 4.09 -5.19 -1.87
C MET A 23 4.80 -4.29 -0.86
N LYS A 24 5.75 -3.46 -1.30
CA LYS A 24 6.42 -2.46 -0.45
C LYS A 24 5.42 -1.52 0.22
N ALA A 25 4.41 -1.07 -0.50
CA ALA A 25 3.39 -0.19 0.06
C ALA A 25 2.52 -0.87 1.13
N VAL A 26 2.15 -2.14 0.92
CA VAL A 26 1.39 -2.93 1.91
C VAL A 26 2.20 -3.09 3.19
N LEU A 27 3.49 -3.44 3.07
CA LEU A 27 4.40 -3.56 4.21
C LEU A 27 4.61 -2.22 4.93
N PHE A 28 4.80 -1.14 4.19
CA PHE A 28 4.93 0.20 4.77
C PHE A 28 3.68 0.61 5.56
N ALA A 29 2.48 0.42 4.97
CA ALA A 29 1.23 0.76 5.62
C ALA A 29 0.94 -0.12 6.85
N LYS A 30 1.38 -1.39 6.85
CA LYS A 30 1.32 -2.29 8.01
C LYS A 30 2.14 -1.76 9.18
N GLU A 31 3.35 -1.26 8.91
CA GLU A 31 4.26 -0.74 9.94
C GLU A 31 3.88 0.66 10.42
N LYS A 32 3.48 1.54 9.50
CA LYS A 32 3.21 2.97 9.79
C LYS A 32 1.73 3.27 10.06
N GLY A 33 0.84 2.31 9.84
CA GLY A 33 -0.61 2.44 9.98
C GLY A 33 -1.31 3.11 8.79
N LYS A 34 -0.58 3.86 7.96
CA LYS A 34 -1.10 4.50 6.75
C LYS A 34 0.01 4.77 5.74
N ILE A 35 -0.38 5.04 4.50
CA ILE A 35 0.51 5.50 3.43
C ILE A 35 -0.16 6.65 2.67
N THR A 36 0.61 7.69 2.34
CA THR A 36 0.17 8.76 1.44
C THR A 36 0.69 8.52 0.02
N ASN A 37 0.17 9.26 -0.96
CA ASN A 37 0.71 9.19 -2.32
C ASN A 37 2.18 9.63 -2.37
N SER A 38 2.58 10.62 -1.57
CA SER A 38 3.96 11.08 -1.47
C SER A 38 4.87 10.02 -0.85
N ASP A 39 4.42 9.31 0.19
CA ASP A 39 5.17 8.18 0.76
C ASP A 39 5.41 7.10 -0.29
N TYR A 40 4.38 6.76 -1.08
CA TYR A 40 4.49 5.76 -2.15
C TYR A 40 5.48 6.19 -3.24
N GLN A 41 5.47 7.47 -3.64
CA GLN A 41 6.43 8.03 -4.60
C GLN A 41 7.85 7.90 -4.07
N THR A 42 8.12 8.33 -2.83
CA THR A 42 9.45 8.26 -2.21
C THR A 42 9.92 6.82 -2.05
N LEU A 43 9.04 5.92 -1.60
CA LEU A 43 9.32 4.50 -1.37
C LEU A 43 9.74 3.77 -2.65
N ASN A 44 9.26 4.22 -3.80
CA ASN A 44 9.45 3.55 -5.09
C ASN A 44 10.22 4.38 -6.11
N SER A 45 10.59 5.62 -5.79
CA SER A 45 11.23 6.57 -6.71
C SER A 45 10.47 6.73 -8.03
N ILE A 46 9.15 6.96 -7.97
CA ILE A 46 8.27 7.08 -9.13
C ILE A 46 7.51 8.40 -9.16
N SER A 47 6.92 8.72 -10.31
CA SER A 47 6.05 9.88 -10.48
C SER A 47 4.74 9.75 -9.70
N ARG A 48 4.10 10.90 -9.42
CA ARG A 48 2.77 10.98 -8.80
C ARG A 48 1.71 10.22 -9.59
N GLU A 49 1.75 10.29 -10.91
CA GLU A 49 0.78 9.64 -11.81
C GLU A 49 0.89 8.12 -11.69
N THR A 50 2.12 7.61 -11.67
CA THR A 50 2.38 6.18 -11.49
C THR A 50 1.94 5.72 -10.11
N ALA A 51 2.29 6.46 -9.05
CA ALA A 51 1.84 6.16 -7.69
C ALA A 51 0.31 6.18 -7.57
N THR A 52 -0.36 7.12 -8.23
CA THR A 52 -1.83 7.22 -8.24
C THR A 52 -2.46 6.00 -8.88
N ARG A 53 -1.93 5.53 -10.02
CA ARG A 53 -2.42 4.32 -10.69
C ARG A 53 -2.23 3.08 -9.83
N ASP A 54 -1.04 2.89 -9.28
CA ASP A 54 -0.72 1.70 -8.47
C ASP A 54 -1.55 1.66 -7.17
N ILE A 55 -1.73 2.80 -6.49
CA ILE A 55 -2.58 2.89 -5.29
C ILE A 55 -4.05 2.64 -5.65
N LYS A 56 -4.55 3.15 -6.78
CA LYS A 56 -5.92 2.85 -7.25
C LYS A 56 -6.11 1.35 -7.47
N GLU A 57 -5.12 0.66 -8.03
CA GLU A 57 -5.17 -0.79 -8.18
C GLU A 57 -5.22 -1.51 -6.81
N LEU A 58 -4.44 -1.07 -5.83
CA LEU A 58 -4.50 -1.59 -4.46
C LEU A 58 -5.86 -1.37 -3.79
N VAL A 59 -6.51 -0.22 -4.04
CA VAL A 59 -7.88 0.04 -3.57
C VAL A 59 -8.89 -0.86 -4.28
N TYR A 60 -8.77 -1.02 -5.60
CA TYR A 60 -9.62 -1.92 -6.37
C TYR A 60 -9.51 -3.38 -5.92
N LYS A 61 -8.28 -3.85 -5.64
CA LYS A 61 -8.00 -5.17 -5.07
C LYS A 61 -8.40 -5.30 -3.59
N LYS A 62 -9.02 -4.27 -2.98
CA LYS A 62 -9.41 -4.20 -1.57
C LYS A 62 -8.26 -4.43 -0.59
N MET A 63 -7.03 -4.15 -1.01
CA MET A 63 -5.85 -4.16 -0.13
C MET A 63 -5.77 -2.86 0.66
N PHE A 64 -6.18 -1.75 0.05
CA PHE A 64 -6.24 -0.44 0.69
C PHE A 64 -7.64 0.14 0.73
N LYS A 65 -7.89 0.93 1.78
CA LYS A 65 -9.05 1.80 1.93
C LYS A 65 -8.60 3.26 1.96
N SER A 66 -9.27 4.11 1.19
CA SER A 66 -9.04 5.55 1.20
C SER A 66 -9.59 6.19 2.47
N SER A 67 -8.93 7.26 2.94
CA SER A 67 -9.42 8.12 4.01
C SER A 67 -10.71 8.88 3.66
N GLY A 68 -11.15 8.86 2.39
CA GLY A 68 -12.29 9.64 1.90
C GLY A 68 -11.95 11.10 1.58
N VAL A 69 -10.77 11.57 1.98
CA VAL A 69 -10.26 12.91 1.67
C VAL A 69 -9.63 12.90 0.27
N LYS A 70 -9.93 13.93 -0.53
CA LYS A 70 -9.30 14.17 -1.83
C LYS A 70 -8.24 15.27 -1.72
N GLY A 71 -7.17 15.16 -2.49
CA GLY A 71 -6.10 16.17 -2.54
C GLY A 71 -5.16 16.11 -1.33
N ALA A 72 -4.76 17.28 -0.84
CA ALA A 72 -3.86 17.38 0.32
C ALA A 72 -4.53 16.76 1.56
N GLY A 73 -3.85 15.82 2.20
CA GLY A 73 -4.37 15.07 3.35
C GLY A 73 -5.00 13.71 3.01
N ALA A 74 -5.08 13.33 1.74
CA ALA A 74 -5.47 11.98 1.34
C ALA A 74 -4.44 10.94 1.84
N TYR A 75 -4.92 9.87 2.47
CA TYR A 75 -4.11 8.74 2.88
C TYR A 75 -4.88 7.43 2.69
N TYR A 76 -4.14 6.33 2.78
CA TYR A 76 -4.65 4.98 2.58
C TYR A 76 -4.22 4.09 3.73
N ILE A 77 -5.11 3.21 4.18
CA ILE A 77 -4.86 2.23 5.24
C ILE A 77 -5.10 0.82 4.71
N LEU A 78 -4.49 -0.18 5.35
CA LEU A 78 -4.83 -1.58 5.07
C LEU A 78 -6.29 -1.85 5.40
N ASN A 79 -6.93 -2.66 4.55
CA ASN A 79 -8.28 -3.16 4.79
C ASN A 79 -8.29 -4.36 5.73
#